data_AF-A0ABD3F4R4-F1
#
_entry.id   AF-A0ABD3F4R4-F1
#
_cell.length_a   1.000
_cell.length_b   1.000
_cell.length_c   1.000
_cell.angle_alpha   90.00
_cell.angle_beta   90.00
_cell.angle_gamma   90.00
#
_symmetry.space_group_name_H-M   'P 1'
#
loop_
_entity.id
_entity.type
_entity.pdbx_description
1 polymer ?
#
loop_
_entity_poly.entity_id
_entity_poly.type
_entity_poly.pdbx_seq_one_letter_code
_entity_poly.pdbx_strand_id
1 'polypeptide(L)'
;MADTTELRVSNNFPRVPKPCEKVATKFFECFYANGKQPEGKPDTEVGNVALEKCKDAMLAYNACVDAEIAKNPKELFRVPEAYRTRE
;
A
#
# COMPACT_ATOMS: atom_id res chain seq x y z
N MET A 1 -4.92 16.99 -8.58
CA MET A 1 -3.48 17.29 -8.40
C MET A 1 -3.09 16.64 -7.09
N ALA A 2 -2.20 15.64 -7.10
CA ALA A 2 -1.78 14.97 -5.87
C ALA A 2 -0.83 15.91 -5.12
N ASP A 3 -1.18 16.23 -3.88
CA ASP A 3 -0.37 17.04 -2.97
C ASP A 3 0.98 16.32 -2.74
N THR A 4 2.07 16.94 -3.21
CA THR A 4 3.41 16.33 -3.27
C THR A 4 4.11 16.26 -1.89
N THR A 5 3.41 16.64 -0.82
CA THR A 5 3.97 16.77 0.53
C THR A 5 3.57 15.63 1.48
N GLU A 6 2.63 14.79 1.09
CA GLU A 6 2.08 13.72 1.94
C GLU A 6 2.69 12.36 1.57
N LEU A 7 3.30 11.66 2.53
CA LEU A 7 3.77 10.29 2.29
C LEU A 7 2.58 9.40 1.99
N ARG A 8 2.52 8.88 0.77
CA ARG A 8 1.43 8.03 0.30
C ARG A 8 1.97 6.78 -0.38
N VAL A 9 1.26 5.68 -0.16
CA VAL A 9 1.46 4.44 -0.90
C VAL A 9 0.99 4.61 -2.35
N SER A 10 1.53 3.77 -3.24
CA SER A 10 1.13 3.73 -4.64
C SER A 10 -0.39 3.57 -4.79
N ASN A 11 -0.96 4.17 -5.84
CA ASN A 11 -2.38 3.98 -6.23
C ASN A 11 -2.72 2.52 -6.54
N ASN A 12 -1.70 1.68 -6.71
CA ASN A 12 -1.83 0.25 -6.95
C ASN A 12 -1.78 -0.60 -5.68
N PHE A 13 -1.61 0.01 -4.51
CA PHE A 13 -1.70 -0.67 -3.22
C PHE A 13 -3.06 -1.39 -3.08
N PRO A 14 -3.14 -2.59 -2.43
CA PRO A 14 -2.07 -3.36 -1.79
C PRO A 14 -1.42 -4.41 -2.70
N ARG A 15 -1.34 -4.19 -4.03
CA ARG A 15 -0.81 -5.20 -4.95
C ARG A 15 0.67 -5.49 -4.73
N VAL A 16 1.02 -6.76 -4.81
CA VAL A 16 2.41 -7.24 -4.78
C VAL A 16 2.66 -8.13 -5.99
N PRO A 17 3.09 -7.55 -7.14
CA PRO A 17 3.63 -8.35 -8.24
C PRO A 17 4.78 -9.23 -7.73
N LYS A 18 4.90 -10.47 -8.23
CA LYS A 18 5.96 -11.40 -7.81
C LYS A 18 7.37 -10.77 -7.79
N PRO A 19 7.78 -9.97 -8.79
CA PRO A 19 9.11 -9.32 -8.75
C PRO A 19 9.29 -8.32 -7.58
N CYS A 20 8.20 -7.78 -7.05
CA CYS A 20 8.21 -6.79 -5.97
C CYS A 20 8.04 -7.40 -4.57
N GLU A 21 7.91 -8.73 -4.45
CA GLU A 21 7.65 -9.41 -3.18
C GLU A 21 8.68 -9.02 -2.11
N LYS A 22 9.97 -9.05 -2.44
CA LYS A 22 11.04 -8.73 -1.48
C LYS A 22 10.99 -7.30 -0.95
N VAL A 23 10.66 -6.31 -1.81
CA VAL A 23 10.56 -4.90 -1.37
C VAL A 23 9.25 -4.65 -0.63
N ALA A 24 8.17 -5.34 -1.04
CA ALA A 24 6.89 -5.30 -0.37
C ALA A 24 6.97 -5.86 1.05
N THR A 25 7.57 -7.04 1.24
CA THR A 25 7.74 -7.66 2.57
C THR A 25 8.45 -6.71 3.52
N LYS A 26 9.56 -6.08 3.09
CA LYS A 26 10.28 -5.10 3.92
C LYS A 26 9.41 -3.92 4.34
N PHE A 27 8.64 -3.37 3.40
CA PHE A 27 7.73 -2.27 3.70
C PHE A 27 6.64 -2.71 4.68
N PHE A 28 5.95 -3.82 4.42
CA PHE A 28 4.85 -4.30 5.26
C PHE A 28 5.31 -4.73 6.66
N GLU A 29 6.47 -5.37 6.79
CA GLU A 29 7.04 -5.72 8.10
C GLU A 29 7.37 -4.46 8.90
N CYS A 30 8.01 -3.47 8.28
CA CYS A 30 8.32 -2.19 8.93
C CYS A 30 7.03 -1.46 9.34
N PHE A 31 6.06 -1.39 8.43
CA PHE A 31 4.80 -0.69 8.66
C PHE A 31 3.98 -1.38 9.74
N TYR A 32 3.94 -2.72 9.76
CA TYR A 32 3.26 -3.49 10.80
C TYR A 32 3.89 -3.27 12.18
N ALA A 33 5.22 -3.29 12.26
CA ALA A 33 5.93 -3.07 13.51
C ALA A 33 5.71 -1.67 14.11
N ASN A 34 5.56 -0.65 13.27
CA ASN A 34 5.46 0.75 13.71
C ASN A 34 4.04 1.34 13.67
N GLY A 35 3.14 0.74 12.90
CA GLY A 35 1.77 1.23 12.64
C GLY A 35 0.70 0.49 13.44
N LYS A 36 1.10 -0.41 14.36
CA LYS A 36 0.17 -1.14 15.21
C LYS A 36 -0.48 -0.18 16.21
N GLN A 37 -1.81 -0.14 16.20
CA GLN A 37 -2.61 0.62 17.16
C GLN A 37 -2.38 0.09 18.58
N PRO A 38 -2.16 0.97 19.57
CA PRO A 38 -2.13 0.56 20.96
C PRO A 38 -3.50 0.03 21.41
N GLU A 39 -3.50 -1.03 22.21
CA GLU A 39 -4.74 -1.67 22.65
C GLU A 39 -5.60 -0.70 23.48
N GLY A 40 -6.88 -0.59 23.12
CA GLY A 40 -7.84 0.27 23.82
C GLY A 40 -7.63 1.77 23.62
N LYS A 41 -6.69 2.21 22.78
CA LYS A 41 -6.46 3.63 22.48
C LYS A 41 -6.32 3.86 20.97
N PRO A 42 -7.37 4.32 20.28
CA PRO A 42 -7.25 4.71 18.89
C PRO A 42 -6.32 5.93 18.77
N ASP A 43 -5.23 5.77 18.04
CA ASP A 43 -4.29 6.83 17.67
C ASP A 43 -4.38 7.07 16.17
N THR A 44 -4.93 8.21 15.76
CA THR A 44 -5.14 8.52 14.34
C THR A 44 -3.83 8.81 13.60
N GLU A 45 -2.74 9.12 14.32
CA GLU A 45 -1.47 9.52 13.73
C GLU A 45 -0.47 8.37 13.59
N VAL A 46 -0.69 7.24 14.27
CA VAL A 46 0.26 6.11 14.26
C VAL A 46 0.56 5.61 12.84
N GLY A 47 -0.41 5.70 11.93
CA GLY A 47 -0.22 5.38 10.52
C GLY A 47 0.75 6.32 9.82
N ASN A 48 0.59 7.64 10.01
CA ASN A 48 1.48 8.66 9.45
C ASN A 48 2.90 8.51 9.99
N VAL A 49 3.02 8.28 11.31
CA VAL A 49 4.32 8.03 11.95
C VAL A 49 4.98 6.76 11.40
N ALA A 50 4.21 5.70 11.14
CA ALA A 50 4.74 4.48 10.52
C ALA A 50 5.19 4.71 9.08
N LEU A 51 4.46 5.50 8.29
CA LEU A 51 4.88 5.88 6.93
C LEU A 51 6.20 6.67 6.94
N GLU A 52 6.36 7.62 7.86
CA GLU A 52 7.61 8.38 8.03
C GLU A 52 8.78 7.46 8.39
N LYS A 53 8.59 6.57 9.37
CA LYS A 53 9.64 5.62 9.78
C LYS A 53 10.00 4.61 8.70
N CYS A 54 9.05 4.24 7.85
CA CYS A 54 9.21 3.23 6.81
C CYS A 54 9.33 3.85 5.40
N LYS A 55 9.63 5.15 5.31
CA LYS A 55 9.63 5.92 4.06
C LYS A 55 10.47 5.30 2.95
N ASP A 56 11.69 4.89 3.24
CA ASP A 56 12.58 4.34 2.21
C ASP A 56 12.06 3.00 1.67
N ALA A 57 11.53 2.14 2.56
CA ALA A 57 10.90 0.89 2.16
C ALA A 57 9.61 1.14 1.38
N MET A 58 8.81 2.14 1.77
CA MET A 58 7.60 2.56 1.06
C MET A 58 7.93 3.05 -0.36
N LEU A 59 8.94 3.90 -0.51
CA LEU A 59 9.35 4.43 -1.82
C LEU A 59 9.86 3.31 -2.73
N ALA A 60 10.65 2.36 -2.22
CA ALA A 60 11.10 1.20 -2.97
C ALA A 60 9.94 0.29 -3.41
N TYR A 61 8.97 0.06 -2.51
CA TYR A 61 7.74 -0.66 -2.84
C TYR A 61 6.94 0.05 -3.94
N ASN A 62 6.66 1.35 -3.77
CA ASN A 62 5.89 2.15 -4.73
C ASN A 62 6.54 2.10 -6.11
N ALA A 63 7.84 2.37 -6.19
CA ALA A 63 8.59 2.37 -7.45
C ALA A 63 8.53 1.01 -8.17
N CYS A 64 8.67 -0.10 -7.43
CA CYS A 64 8.59 -1.43 -8.03
C CYS A 64 7.18 -1.73 -8.54
N VAL A 65 6.16 -1.51 -7.71
CA VAL A 65 4.77 -1.84 -8.04
C VAL A 65 4.28 -1.01 -9.22
N ASP A 66 4.55 0.29 -9.23
CA ASP A 66 4.16 1.17 -10.32
C ASP A 66 4.83 0.78 -11.63
N ALA A 67 6.12 0.43 -11.59
CA ALA A 67 6.84 -0.06 -12.77
C ALA A 67 6.28 -1.40 -13.28
N GLU A 68 6.01 -2.37 -12.40
CA GLU A 68 5.52 -3.69 -12.81
C GLU A 68 4.09 -3.65 -13.34
N ILE A 69 3.23 -2.80 -12.79
CA ILE A 69 1.85 -2.63 -13.27
C ILE A 69 1.81 -1.85 -14.56
N ALA A 70 2.68 -0.84 -14.73
CA ALA A 70 2.82 -0.15 -16.01
C ALA A 70 3.27 -1.09 -17.14
N LYS A 71 4.16 -2.06 -16.84
CA LYS A 71 4.59 -3.09 -17.80
C LYS A 71 3.49 -4.08 -18.14
N ASN A 72 2.70 -4.50 -17.15
CA ASN A 72 1.67 -5.52 -17.30
C ASN A 72 0.33 -5.00 -16.74
N PRO A 73 -0.35 -4.09 -17.46
CA PRO A 73 -1.63 -3.57 -17.03
C PRO A 73 -2.66 -4.70 -17.05
N LYS A 74 -3.01 -5.23 -15.87
CA LYS A 74 -4.12 -6.17 -15.76
C LYS A 74 -5.43 -5.39 -15.94
N GLU A 75 -6.20 -5.77 -16.95
CA GLU A 75 -7.58 -5.29 -17.07
C GLU A 75 -8.38 -5.72 -15.85
N LEU A 76 -8.93 -4.72 -15.15
CA LEU A 76 -9.82 -4.96 -14.02
C LEU A 76 -11.23 -5.10 -14.55
N PHE A 77 -11.66 -6.34 -14.75
CA PHE A 77 -13.07 -6.61 -15.00
C PHE A 77 -13.84 -6.36 -13.72
N ARG A 78 -14.84 -5.47 -13.78
CA ARG A 78 -15.79 -5.33 -12.69
C ARG A 78 -16.52 -6.67 -12.54
N VAL A 79 -16.66 -7.14 -11.31
CA VAL A 79 -17.51 -8.30 -11.01
C VAL A 79 -18.89 -8.03 -11.63
N PRO A 80 -19.43 -8.97 -12.43
CA PRO A 80 -20.77 -8.81 -13.00
C PRO A 80 -21.78 -8.52 -11.89
N GLU A 81 -22.76 -7.65 -12.15
CA GLU A 81 -23.69 -7.20 -11.12
C GLU A 81 -24.43 -8.33 -10.42
N ALA A 82 -24.66 -9.45 -11.12
CA ALA A 82 -25.26 -10.67 -10.55
C ALA A 82 -24.50 -11.27 -9.36
N TYR A 83 -23.20 -10.97 -9.21
CA TYR A 83 -22.36 -11.43 -8.11
C TYR A 83 -21.99 -10.30 -7.13
N ARG A 84 -22.54 -9.10 -7.28
CA ARG A 84 -22.43 -8.05 -6.26
C ARG A 84 -23.48 -8.32 -5.19
N THR A 85 -23.06 -8.91 -4.07
CA THR A 85 -23.88 -8.97 -2.86
C THR A 85 -24.15 -7.54 -2.38
N ARG A 86 -25.42 -7.12 -2.48
CA ARG A 86 -25.95 -5.96 -1.77
C ARG A 86 -26.27 -6.44 -0.35
N GLU A 87 -25.50 -5.99 0.62
CA GLU A 87 -25.97 -5.87 2.00
C GLU A 87 -26.46 -4.44 2.23
#